data_AF-Q863A8-F1
#
_entry.id   AF-Q863A8-F1
#
_cell.length_a   1.000
_cell.length_b   1.000
_cell.length_c   1.000
_cell.angle_alpha   90.00
_cell.angle_beta   90.00
_cell.angle_gamma   90.00
#
_symmetry.space_group_name_H-M   'P 1'
#
loop_
_entity.id
_entity.type
_entity.pdbx_description
1 polymer ?
#
loop_
_entity_poly.entity_id
_entity_poly.type
_entity_poly.pdbx_seq_one_letter_code
_entity_poly.pdbx_strand_id
1 'polypeptide(L)'
;MARVVALVLLGLLSLTGLEAVQRIPKVQVYSRHPAENGKPNFLNCYVSGFHPPEIEIDLLKNGEKMKVDRSDLSFSKDWSFYLLVHTDFTPNGVDEYSCRVQHSTLREPLIVKWDRDL
;
A
#
# COMPACT_ATOMS: atom_id res chain seq x y z
N MET A 1 -22.56 37.92 -20.18
CA MET A 1 -21.27 37.25 -20.46
C MET A 1 -20.24 37.48 -19.35
N ALA A 2 -19.79 38.72 -19.09
CA ALA A 2 -18.77 39.00 -18.06
C ALA A 2 -19.09 38.49 -16.63
N ARG A 3 -20.35 38.60 -16.20
CA ARG A 3 -20.79 38.10 -14.88
C ARG A 3 -20.73 36.57 -14.75
N VAL A 4 -21.04 35.84 -15.83
CA VAL A 4 -20.97 34.38 -15.85
C VAL A 4 -19.52 33.94 -15.83
N VAL A 5 -18.66 34.60 -16.61
CA VAL A 5 -17.22 34.34 -16.62
C VAL A 5 -16.60 34.60 -15.24
N ALA A 6 -16.98 35.68 -14.56
CA ALA A 6 -16.53 35.98 -13.20
C ALA A 6 -17.00 34.93 -12.18
N LEU A 7 -18.26 34.46 -12.26
CA LEU A 7 -18.78 33.41 -11.39
C LEU A 7 -18.10 32.05 -11.64
N VAL A 8 -17.80 31.71 -12.89
CA VAL A 8 -17.05 30.50 -13.25
C VAL A 8 -15.61 30.56 -12.73
N LEU A 9 -14.94 31.71 -12.88
CA LEU A 9 -13.59 31.93 -12.33
C LEU A 9 -13.58 31.84 -10.80
N LEU A 10 -14.54 32.46 -10.12
CA LEU A 10 -14.69 32.37 -8.66
C LEU A 10 -15.00 30.93 -8.20
N GLY A 11 -15.83 30.20 -8.96
CA GLY A 11 -16.09 28.78 -8.73
C GLY A 11 -14.83 27.93 -8.85
N LEU A 12 -14.08 28.09 -9.96
CA LEU A 12 -12.81 27.38 -10.18
C LEU A 12 -11.76 27.71 -9.11
N LEU A 13 -11.67 28.97 -8.67
CA LEU A 13 -10.78 29.40 -7.58
C LEU A 13 -11.19 28.82 -6.23
N SER A 14 -12.48 28.56 -5.99
CA SER A 14 -12.96 27.93 -4.75
C SER A 14 -12.73 26.41 -4.69
N LEU A 15 -12.45 25.75 -5.82
CA LEU A 15 -12.13 24.31 -5.85
C LEU A 15 -10.72 23.98 -5.34
N THR A 16 -9.83 24.97 -5.17
CA THR A 16 -8.44 24.70 -4.74
C THR A 16 -8.30 24.33 -3.26
N GLY A 17 -9.41 24.28 -2.50
CA GLY A 17 -9.44 23.95 -1.06
C GLY A 17 -9.80 22.51 -0.72
N LEU A 18 -10.02 21.64 -1.72
CA LEU A 18 -10.51 20.27 -1.52
C LEU A 18 -9.45 19.20 -1.82
N GLU A 19 -8.17 19.48 -1.62
CA GLU A 19 -7.15 18.42 -1.69
C GLU A 19 -7.04 17.72 -0.34
N ALA A 20 -7.40 16.44 -0.34
CA ALA A 20 -7.10 15.51 0.75
C ALA A 20 -5.60 15.57 1.09
N VAL A 21 -5.23 15.75 2.36
CA VAL A 21 -3.82 15.72 2.79
C VAL A 21 -3.21 14.38 2.39
N GLN A 22 -2.33 14.40 1.41
CA GLN A 22 -1.73 13.20 0.86
C GLN A 22 -0.60 12.69 1.75
N ARG A 23 -0.55 11.36 1.95
CA ARG A 23 0.52 10.71 2.71
C ARG A 23 1.02 9.46 1.99
N ILE A 24 2.33 9.31 1.95
CA ILE A 24 3.02 8.21 1.25
C ILE A 24 2.95 6.94 2.11
N PRO A 25 2.57 5.77 1.54
CA PRO A 25 2.57 4.51 2.27
C PRO A 25 3.96 4.10 2.74
N LYS A 26 4.03 3.60 3.97
CA LYS A 26 5.17 2.87 4.53
C LYS A 26 4.86 1.38 4.45
N VAL A 27 5.81 0.61 3.92
CA VAL A 27 5.63 -0.81 3.62
C VAL A 27 6.65 -1.63 4.40
N GLN A 28 6.17 -2.66 5.09
CA GLN A 28 7.00 -3.65 5.76
C GLN A 28 6.62 -5.04 5.23
N VAL A 29 7.62 -5.83 4.85
CA VAL A 29 7.43 -7.19 4.34
C VAL A 29 8.19 -8.13 5.26
N TYR A 30 7.48 -9.02 5.96
CA TYR A 30 8.07 -9.86 6.99
C TYR A 30 7.30 -11.18 7.13
N SER A 31 7.96 -12.21 7.65
CA SER A 31 7.31 -13.47 7.98
C SER A 31 6.65 -13.41 9.36
N ARG A 32 5.50 -14.06 9.53
CA ARG A 32 4.80 -14.10 10.83
C ARG A 32 5.62 -14.80 11.92
N HIS A 33 6.28 -15.88 11.57
CA HIS A 33 7.18 -16.64 12.45
C HIS A 33 8.62 -16.56 11.92
N PRO A 34 9.64 -16.92 12.72
CA PRO A 34 11.02 -17.05 12.23
C PRO A 34 11.08 -17.91 10.96
N ALA A 35 11.77 -17.39 9.95
CA ALA A 35 11.78 -18.00 8.62
C ALA A 35 12.78 -19.16 8.55
N GLU A 36 12.26 -20.36 8.29
CA GLU A 36 13.05 -21.58 8.10
C GLU A 36 12.70 -22.19 6.73
N ASN A 37 13.72 -22.62 5.98
CA ASN A 37 13.50 -23.22 4.66
C ASN A 37 12.73 -24.54 4.81
N GLY A 38 11.69 -24.73 3.99
CA GLY A 38 10.86 -25.93 4.00
C GLY A 38 9.77 -25.96 5.08
N LYS A 39 9.72 -24.95 5.98
CA LYS A 39 8.71 -24.87 7.04
C LYS A 39 7.56 -23.93 6.63
N PRO A 40 6.29 -24.38 6.71
CA PRO A 40 5.14 -23.52 6.43
C PRO A 40 5.12 -22.28 7.32
N ASN A 41 4.77 -21.14 6.74
CA ASN A 41 4.72 -19.84 7.42
C ASN A 41 3.73 -18.90 6.69
N PHE A 42 3.66 -17.65 7.14
CA PHE A 42 2.86 -16.61 6.52
C PHE A 42 3.76 -15.43 6.13
N LEU A 43 3.59 -14.95 4.90
CA LEU A 43 4.21 -13.73 4.43
C LEU A 43 3.24 -12.57 4.64
N ASN A 44 3.68 -11.53 5.35
CA ASN A 44 2.90 -10.33 5.63
C ASN A 44 3.44 -9.16 4.82
N CYS A 45 2.54 -8.35 4.26
CA CYS A 45 2.80 -6.99 3.81
C CYS A 45 1.94 -6.03 4.63
N TYR A 46 2.55 -5.34 5.58
CA TYR A 46 1.90 -4.30 6.36
C TYR A 46 2.13 -2.94 5.72
N VAL A 47 1.04 -2.29 5.31
CA VAL A 47 1.07 -0.98 4.66
C VAL A 47 0.38 0.03 5.57
N SER A 48 1.07 1.12 5.88
CA SER A 48 0.62 2.09 6.90
C SER A 48 0.96 3.53 6.53
N GLY A 49 0.31 4.49 7.20
CA GLY A 49 0.67 5.90 7.09
C GLY A 49 0.21 6.57 5.80
N PHE A 50 -0.66 5.93 4.99
CA PHE A 50 -1.07 6.44 3.69
C PHE A 50 -2.41 7.18 3.73
N HIS A 51 -2.60 8.09 2.78
CA HIS A 51 -3.86 8.80 2.54
C HIS A 51 -3.82 9.36 1.11
N PRO A 52 -4.89 9.24 0.29
CA PRO A 52 -6.24 8.71 0.56
C PRO A 52 -6.33 7.19 0.81
N PRO A 53 -7.51 6.60 1.13
CA PRO A 53 -7.62 5.17 1.45
C PRO A 53 -7.51 4.21 0.26
N GLU A 54 -7.68 4.71 -0.97
CA GLU A 54 -7.63 3.89 -2.17
C GLU A 54 -6.19 3.41 -2.44
N ILE A 55 -5.99 2.08 -2.39
CA ILE A 55 -4.67 1.47 -2.50
C ILE A 55 -4.75 0.04 -3.07
N GLU A 56 -3.86 -0.26 -4.00
CA GLU A 56 -3.64 -1.62 -4.51
C GLU A 56 -2.39 -2.22 -3.87
N ILE A 57 -2.51 -3.44 -3.36
CA ILE A 57 -1.42 -4.13 -2.65
C ILE A 57 -1.42 -5.58 -3.11
N ASP A 58 -0.30 -6.03 -3.65
CA ASP A 58 -0.08 -7.40 -4.10
C ASP A 58 1.13 -8.01 -3.39
N LEU A 59 1.01 -9.26 -2.93
CA LEU A 59 2.17 -10.10 -2.65
C LEU A 59 2.58 -10.83 -3.93
N LEU A 60 3.88 -10.83 -4.20
CA LEU A 60 4.47 -11.42 -5.39
C LEU A 60 5.42 -12.54 -5.00
N LYS A 61 5.41 -13.61 -5.80
CA LYS A 61 6.41 -14.68 -5.81
C LYS A 61 7.08 -14.67 -7.18
N ASN A 62 8.38 -14.40 -7.23
CA ASN A 62 9.15 -14.29 -8.49
C ASN A 62 8.51 -13.32 -9.50
N GLY A 63 7.90 -12.23 -9.01
CA GLY A 63 7.20 -11.24 -9.83
C GLY A 63 5.74 -11.60 -10.16
N GLU A 64 5.27 -12.81 -9.87
CA GLU A 64 3.89 -13.24 -10.13
C GLU A 64 2.99 -13.02 -8.91
N LYS A 65 1.76 -12.56 -9.15
CA LYS A 65 0.79 -12.24 -8.09
C LYS A 65 0.31 -13.50 -7.36
N MET A 66 0.39 -13.48 -6.04
CA MET A 66 -0.11 -14.53 -5.15
C MET A 66 -1.59 -14.31 -4.82
N LYS A 67 -2.29 -15.39 -4.46
CA LYS A 67 -3.59 -15.28 -3.79
C LYS A 67 -3.36 -14.82 -2.35
N VAL A 68 -4.10 -13.82 -1.88
CA VAL A 68 -3.89 -13.19 -0.58
C VAL A 68 -5.21 -13.00 0.16
N ASP A 69 -5.11 -12.92 1.49
CA ASP A 69 -6.14 -12.38 2.36
C ASP A 69 -5.76 -10.96 2.79
N ARG A 70 -6.76 -10.15 3.10
CA ARG A 70 -6.61 -8.74 3.50
C ARG A 70 -7.39 -8.47 4.78
N SER A 71 -6.78 -7.76 5.73
CA SER A 71 -7.49 -7.24 6.91
C SER A 71 -8.46 -6.13 6.55
N ASP A 72 -9.40 -5.84 7.44
CA ASP A 72 -10.20 -4.62 7.33
C ASP A 72 -9.28 -3.38 7.30
N LEU A 73 -9.70 -2.38 6.53
CA LEU A 73 -9.03 -1.08 6.48
C LEU A 73 -9.29 -0.33 7.78
N SER A 74 -8.23 0.16 8.41
CA SER A 74 -8.29 0.96 9.64
C SER A 74 -7.49 2.26 9.48
N PHE A 75 -7.61 3.18 10.45
CA PHE A 75 -6.89 4.46 10.42
C PHE A 75 -6.33 4.84 11.80
N SER A 76 -5.23 5.59 11.77
CA SER A 76 -4.54 6.14 12.94
C SER A 76 -5.16 7.45 13.39
N LYS A 77 -4.80 7.95 14.58
CA LYS A 77 -5.29 9.24 15.11
C LYS A 77 -4.97 10.45 14.21
N ASP A 78 -3.97 10.33 13.34
CA ASP A 78 -3.58 11.35 12.37
C ASP A 78 -4.31 11.22 11.02
N TRP A 79 -5.37 10.40 10.97
CA TRP A 79 -6.21 10.08 9.82
C TRP A 79 -5.50 9.32 8.69
N SER A 80 -4.27 8.85 8.91
CA SER A 80 -3.60 7.96 7.97
C SER A 80 -4.12 6.53 8.07
N PHE A 81 -4.29 5.87 6.92
CA PHE A 81 -4.80 4.52 6.82
C PHE A 81 -3.69 3.48 7.00
N TYR A 82 -4.09 2.28 7.41
CA TYR A 82 -3.25 1.09 7.42
C TYR A 82 -4.08 -0.17 7.21
N LEU A 83 -3.44 -1.21 6.66
CA LEU A 83 -3.99 -2.55 6.52
C LEU A 83 -2.88 -3.59 6.37
N LEU A 84 -3.24 -4.86 6.56
CA LEU A 84 -2.37 -6.01 6.36
C LEU A 84 -2.85 -6.84 5.17
N VAL A 85 -1.94 -7.19 4.26
CA VAL A 85 -2.14 -8.24 3.25
C VAL A 85 -1.25 -9.42 3.60
N HIS A 86 -1.76 -10.64 3.59
CA HIS A 86 -0.96 -11.82 3.90
C HIS A 86 -1.33 -13.05 3.07
N THR A 87 -0.43 -14.02 3.03
CA THR A 87 -0.67 -15.32 2.39
C THR A 87 0.22 -16.40 3.01
N ASP A 88 -0.20 -17.65 2.84
CA ASP A 88 0.62 -18.81 3.19
C ASP A 88 1.81 -18.90 2.25
N PHE A 89 3.00 -19.17 2.80
CA PHE A 89 4.17 -19.46 2.01
C PHE A 89 5.13 -20.40 2.74
N THR A 90 6.02 -21.02 1.99
CA THR A 90 7.10 -21.85 2.54
C THR A 90 8.41 -21.30 2.00
N PRO A 91 9.25 -20.63 2.82
CA PRO A 91 10.57 -20.21 2.40
C PRO A 91 11.38 -21.37 1.85
N ASN A 92 12.18 -21.14 0.82
CA ASN A 92 13.08 -22.17 0.27
C ASN A 92 14.48 -21.66 -0.09
N GLY A 93 14.73 -20.35 0.04
CA GLY A 93 16.02 -19.72 -0.27
C GLY A 93 16.30 -19.52 -1.76
N VAL A 94 15.35 -19.86 -2.65
CA VAL A 94 15.46 -19.70 -4.10
C VAL A 94 14.42 -18.71 -4.62
N ASP A 95 13.18 -18.84 -4.17
CA ASP A 95 12.09 -17.95 -4.56
C ASP A 95 12.26 -16.56 -3.92
N GLU A 96 12.07 -15.53 -4.74
CA GLU A 96 12.01 -14.14 -4.29
C GLU A 96 10.56 -13.76 -3.97
N TYR A 97 10.37 -13.14 -2.81
CA TYR A 97 9.07 -12.63 -2.39
C TYR A 97 9.11 -11.12 -2.24
N SER A 98 8.06 -10.44 -2.64
CA SER A 98 7.96 -8.97 -2.50
C SER A 98 6.53 -8.51 -2.33
N CYS A 99 6.36 -7.28 -1.85
CA CYS A 99 5.08 -6.59 -1.83
C CYS A 99 5.12 -5.41 -2.81
N ARG A 100 4.16 -5.37 -3.73
CA ARG A 100 3.96 -4.27 -4.67
C ARG A 100 2.78 -3.41 -4.20
N VAL A 101 3.02 -2.11 -4.06
CA VAL A 101 2.03 -1.13 -3.61
C VAL A 101 1.83 -0.06 -4.68
N GLN A 102 0.59 0.14 -5.11
CA GLN A 102 0.19 1.28 -5.93
C GLN A 102 -0.70 2.20 -5.12
N HIS A 103 -0.36 3.48 -5.12
CA HIS A 103 -1.07 4.52 -4.39
C HIS A 103 -0.89 5.85 -5.13
N SER A 104 -1.88 6.73 -5.12
CA SER A 104 -1.88 7.99 -5.90
C SER A 104 -0.74 8.95 -5.55
N THR A 105 -0.10 8.78 -4.39
CA THR A 105 1.06 9.59 -3.98
C THR A 105 2.40 9.05 -4.47
N LEU A 106 2.41 7.88 -5.12
CA LEU A 106 3.59 7.27 -5.72
C LEU A 106 3.56 7.51 -7.24
N ARG A 107 4.69 7.92 -7.83
CA ARG A 107 4.82 8.09 -9.28
C ARG A 107 4.82 6.76 -10.04
N GLU A 108 5.32 5.72 -9.38
CA GLU A 108 5.41 4.35 -9.88
C GLU A 108 5.14 3.37 -8.72
N PRO A 109 4.76 2.12 -8.99
CA PRO A 109 4.52 1.14 -7.93
C PRO A 109 5.76 0.93 -7.06
N LEU A 110 5.58 1.03 -5.73
CA LEU A 110 6.64 0.71 -4.77
C LEU A 110 6.73 -0.81 -4.60
N ILE A 111 7.91 -1.39 -4.84
CA ILE A 111 8.16 -2.82 -4.62
C ILE A 111 9.15 -2.96 -3.46
N VAL A 112 8.73 -3.61 -2.39
CA VAL A 112 9.58 -3.93 -1.24
C VAL A 112 9.81 -5.43 -1.18
N LYS A 113 11.07 -5.85 -1.23
CA LYS A 113 11.44 -7.26 -1.14
C LYS A 113 11.33 -7.74 0.30
N TRP A 114 10.91 -8.99 0.45
CA TRP A 114 11.05 -9.70 1.71
C TRP A 114 12.53 -9.97 1.96
N ASP A 115 13.04 -9.50 3.09
CA ASP A 115 14.34 -9.87 3.61
C ASP A 115 14.11 -10.77 4.83
N ARG A 116 14.91 -11.82 4.96
CA ARG A 116 14.81 -12.77 6.07
C ARG A 116 15.39 -12.21 7.37
N ASP A 117 16.30 -11.25 7.24
CA ASP A 117 17.13 -10.76 8.33
C ASP A 117 16.68 -9.37 8.84
N LEU A 118 15.58 -8.82 8.30
CA LEU A 118 14.92 -7.59 8.72
C LEU A 118 13.59 -7.90 9.43
#